data_AF-A0A0F9DTS2-F1
#
_entry.id   AF-A0A0F9DTS2-F1
#
_cell.length_a   1.000
_cell.length_b   1.000
_cell.length_c   1.000
_cell.angle_alpha   90.00
_cell.angle_beta   90.00
_cell.angle_gamma   90.00
#
_symmetry.space_group_name_H-M   'P 1'
#
loop_
_entity.id
_entity.type
_entity.pdbx_description
1 polymer ?
#
loop_
_entity_poly.entity_id
_entity_poly.type
_entity_poly.pdbx_seq_one_letter_code
_entity_poly.pdbx_strand_id
1 'polypeptide(L)'
;MIPFVALDSSEMKNHKKDTCKCCICKAIRGEGAGKNNPFYGKKHNEKTRKKLSIFATNRIGKNANNYIDGRSSIKGLILCSNKHKTWRKKVFKRDNYNCQECIKINEELKKELGLE
;
A
#
# COMPACT_ATOMS: atom_id res chain seq x y z
N MET A 1 -7.03 28.43 -33.03
CA MET A 1 -7.28 27.67 -31.78
C MET A 1 -7.35 26.19 -32.15
N ILE A 2 -6.41 25.37 -31.69
CA ILE A 2 -6.45 23.92 -31.93
C ILE A 2 -7.38 23.31 -30.87
N PRO A 3 -8.43 22.55 -31.25
CA PRO A 3 -9.35 21.97 -30.29
C PRO A 3 -8.64 20.90 -29.47
N PHE A 4 -8.81 20.95 -28.15
CA PHE A 4 -8.40 19.90 -27.23
C PHE A 4 -9.36 18.72 -27.42
N VAL A 5 -8.96 17.75 -28.24
CA VAL A 5 -9.70 16.49 -28.39
C VAL A 5 -9.35 15.64 -27.17
N ALA A 6 -10.31 15.47 -26.27
CA ALA A 6 -10.19 14.52 -25.16
C ALA A 6 -10.10 13.11 -25.75
N LEU A 7 -8.93 12.50 -25.68
CA LEU A 7 -8.74 11.08 -26.01
C LEU A 7 -9.53 10.24 -25.00
N ASP A 8 -10.38 9.35 -25.52
CA ASP A 8 -11.19 8.41 -24.75
C ASP A 8 -10.29 7.50 -23.89
N SER A 9 -10.55 7.49 -22.58
CA SER A 9 -9.87 6.67 -21.59
C SER A 9 -9.99 5.15 -21.83
N SER A 10 -10.91 4.72 -22.70
CA SER A 10 -11.08 3.31 -23.11
C SER A 10 -9.94 2.79 -23.99
N GLU A 11 -9.09 3.67 -24.56
CA GLU A 11 -7.89 3.30 -25.33
C GLU A 11 -6.60 3.21 -24.49
N MET A 12 -6.67 3.02 -23.17
CA MET A 12 -5.47 2.74 -22.35
C MET A 12 -4.96 1.32 -22.60
N LYS A 13 -4.22 1.19 -23.70
CA LYS A 13 -3.61 0.00 -24.28
C LYS A 13 -2.93 -0.89 -23.25
N ASN A 14 -3.10 -2.21 -23.43
CA ASN A 14 -2.39 -3.29 -22.74
C ASN A 14 -0.87 -3.05 -22.70
N HIS A 15 -0.37 -2.46 -21.63
CA HIS A 15 1.05 -2.20 -21.42
C HIS A 15 1.78 -3.52 -21.09
N LYS A 16 2.48 -4.11 -22.08
CA LYS A 16 3.47 -5.16 -21.81
C LYS A 16 4.68 -4.52 -21.11
N LYS A 17 4.85 -4.81 -19.81
CA LYS A 17 5.86 -4.18 -18.93
C LYS A 17 7.29 -4.27 -19.49
N ASP A 18 7.60 -5.35 -20.20
CA ASP A 18 8.96 -5.64 -20.63
C ASP A 18 9.35 -4.92 -21.94
N THR A 19 8.37 -4.51 -22.74
CA THR A 19 8.61 -3.86 -24.05
C THR A 19 8.16 -2.40 -24.09
N CYS A 20 7.44 -1.94 -23.08
CA CYS A 20 6.91 -0.59 -23.04
C CYS A 20 7.99 0.45 -22.69
N LYS A 21 8.23 1.39 -23.60
CA LYS A 21 9.21 2.47 -23.44
C LYS A 21 8.70 3.71 -22.69
N CYS A 22 7.48 3.68 -22.14
CA CYS A 22 6.93 4.84 -21.43
C CYS A 22 7.68 5.13 -20.13
N CYS A 23 7.62 6.39 -19.67
CA CYS A 23 8.31 6.84 -18.46
C CYS A 23 7.91 6.02 -17.22
N ILE A 24 6.65 5.58 -17.14
CA ILE A 24 6.13 4.76 -16.03
C ILE A 24 6.80 3.37 -16.03
N CYS A 25 6.85 2.67 -17.17
CA CYS A 25 7.47 1.34 -17.25
C CYS A 25 8.98 1.40 -17.05
N LYS A 26 9.66 2.46 -17.48
CA LYS A 26 11.08 2.71 -17.17
C LYS A 26 11.32 2.87 -15.66
N ALA A 27 10.45 3.62 -14.98
CA ALA A 27 10.51 3.77 -13.53
C ALA A 27 10.27 2.44 -12.81
N ILE A 28 9.26 1.65 -13.24
CA ILE A 28 8.97 0.32 -12.69
C ILE A 28 10.15 -0.65 -12.89
N ARG A 29 10.82 -0.61 -14.05
CA ARG A 29 12.02 -1.41 -14.35
C ARG A 29 13.28 -0.92 -13.61
N GLY A 30 13.19 0.15 -12.82
CA GLY A 30 14.28 0.65 -12.00
C GLY A 30 15.39 1.37 -12.79
N GLU A 31 15.17 1.73 -14.05
CA GLU A 31 16.20 2.36 -14.90
C GLU A 31 16.71 3.69 -14.32
N GLY A 32 15.88 4.41 -13.57
CA GLY A 32 16.23 5.65 -12.88
C GLY A 32 16.55 5.51 -11.39
N ALA A 33 16.83 4.29 -10.91
CA ALA A 33 17.17 4.04 -9.51
C ALA A 33 18.69 4.09 -9.26
N GLY A 34 19.07 4.22 -7.98
CA GLY A 34 20.48 4.23 -7.57
C GLY A 34 21.29 5.34 -8.27
N LYS A 35 22.47 4.98 -8.79
CA LYS A 35 23.39 5.90 -9.49
C LYS A 35 22.82 6.48 -10.78
N ASN A 36 21.82 5.82 -11.38
CA ASN A 36 21.17 6.28 -12.62
C ASN A 36 20.10 7.35 -12.37
N ASN A 37 19.74 7.63 -11.11
CA ASN A 37 18.83 8.71 -10.78
C ASN A 37 19.49 10.08 -11.11
N PRO A 38 18.86 10.98 -11.89
CA PRO A 38 19.38 12.32 -12.16
C PRO A 38 19.68 13.17 -10.91
N PHE A 39 19.09 12.80 -9.78
CA PHE A 39 19.30 13.44 -8.48
C PHE A 39 20.23 12.65 -7.55
N TYR A 40 20.85 11.56 -8.01
CA TYR A 40 21.80 10.80 -7.19
C TYR A 40 22.98 11.69 -6.75
N GLY A 41 23.30 11.65 -5.46
CA GLY A 41 24.35 12.47 -4.86
C GLY A 41 24.03 13.96 -4.69
N LYS A 42 22.92 14.47 -5.25
CA LYS A 42 22.53 15.88 -5.12
C LYS A 42 21.77 16.11 -3.81
N LYS A 43 22.10 17.19 -3.10
CA LYS A 43 21.39 17.61 -1.88
C LYS A 43 20.44 18.76 -2.19
N HIS A 44 19.28 18.78 -1.52
CA HIS A 44 18.39 19.94 -1.56
C HIS A 44 19.05 21.13 -0.84
N ASN A 45 18.88 22.33 -1.42
CA ASN A 45 19.24 23.56 -0.72
C ASN A 45 18.31 23.80 0.49
N GLU A 46 18.73 24.68 1.40
CA GLU A 46 18.01 24.93 2.64
C GLU A 46 16.58 25.46 2.41
N LYS A 47 16.40 26.37 1.44
CA LYS A 47 15.10 26.94 1.08
C LYS A 47 14.11 25.85 0.64
N THR A 48 14.56 24.93 -0.22
CA THR A 48 13.76 23.80 -0.70
C THR A 48 13.45 22.84 0.44
N ARG A 49 14.42 22.53 1.30
CA ARG A 49 14.21 21.69 2.48
C ARG A 49 13.16 22.29 3.43
N LYS A 50 13.22 23.60 3.70
CA LYS A 50 12.21 24.32 4.50
C LYS A 50 10.82 24.22 3.86
N LYS A 51 10.70 24.44 2.56
CA LYS A 51 9.42 24.27 1.83
C LYS A 51 8.88 22.86 1.95
N LEU A 52 9.70 21.84 1.72
CA LEU A 52 9.32 20.43 1.86
C LEU A 52 8.86 20.11 3.28
N SER A 53 9.54 20.66 4.29
CA SER A 53 9.14 20.52 5.69
C SER A 53 7.75 21.08 5.96
N ILE A 54 7.46 22.30 5.48
CA ILE A 54 6.14 22.95 5.63
C ILE A 54 5.05 22.12 4.94
N PHE A 55 5.30 21.63 3.73
CA PHE A 55 4.33 20.78 3.03
C PHE A 55 4.12 19.43 3.73
N ALA A 56 5.14 18.88 4.38
CA ALA A 56 5.02 17.64 5.13
C ALA A 56 4.16 17.84 6.39
N THR A 57 4.36 18.93 7.13
CA THR A 57 3.55 19.26 8.32
C THR A 57 2.09 19.55 7.98
N ASN A 58 1.80 20.02 6.75
CA ASN A 58 0.43 20.28 6.33
C ASN A 58 -0.37 19.01 5.97
N ARG A 59 0.28 17.85 5.83
CA ARG A 59 -0.38 16.55 5.57
C ARG A 59 -0.79 15.84 6.85
N ILE A 60 -1.47 16.55 7.76
CA ILE A 60 -1.96 16.01 9.03
C ILE A 60 -3.50 16.03 9.03
N GLY A 61 -4.11 15.05 9.70
CA GLY A 61 -5.55 14.96 9.84
C GLY A 61 -6.25 14.84 8.49
N LYS A 62 -7.32 15.62 8.28
CA LYS A 62 -8.14 15.61 7.06
C LYS A 62 -7.36 15.90 5.77
N ASN A 63 -6.19 16.53 5.89
CA ASN A 63 -5.34 16.90 4.76
C ASN A 63 -4.36 15.78 4.35
N ALA A 64 -4.27 14.69 5.12
CA ALA A 64 -3.47 13.54 4.71
C ALA A 64 -4.21 12.74 3.65
N ASN A 65 -3.55 12.37 2.56
CA ASN A 65 -4.16 11.58 1.47
C ASN A 65 -4.76 10.25 1.94
N ASN A 66 -4.23 9.69 3.04
CA ASN A 66 -4.70 8.45 3.65
C ASN A 66 -5.74 8.68 4.76
N TYR A 67 -6.20 9.92 4.96
CA TYR A 67 -7.26 10.21 5.92
C TYR A 67 -8.59 9.74 5.35
N ILE A 68 -9.14 8.69 5.96
CA ILE A 68 -10.46 8.17 5.61
C ILE A 68 -11.38 8.45 6.80
N ASP A 69 -12.22 9.47 6.68
CA ASP A 69 -13.36 9.79 7.56
C ASP A 69 -13.09 9.79 9.07
N GLY A 70 -11.86 10.07 9.50
CA GLY A 70 -11.50 10.04 10.93
C GLY A 70 -11.53 8.63 11.56
N ARG A 71 -11.63 7.56 10.74
CA ARG A 71 -11.58 6.15 11.18
C ARG A 71 -10.24 5.76 11.81
N SER A 72 -9.29 6.69 11.85
CA SER A 72 -7.92 6.52 12.28
C SER A 72 -7.73 6.61 13.81
N SER A 73 -8.64 7.20 14.58
CA SER A 73 -8.44 7.35 16.03
C SER A 73 -9.10 6.23 16.85
N ILE A 74 -10.40 6.00 16.69
CA ILE A 74 -11.15 5.05 17.54
C ILE A 74 -10.67 3.62 17.34
N LYS A 75 -10.49 3.18 16.09
CA LYS A 75 -9.99 1.83 15.79
C LYS A 75 -8.58 1.64 16.37
N GLY A 76 -7.71 2.63 16.24
CA GLY A 76 -6.38 2.61 16.85
C GLY A 76 -6.45 2.48 18.37
N LEU A 77 -7.27 3.31 19.03
CA LEU A 77 -7.49 3.28 20.48
C LEU A 77 -8.01 1.92 20.96
N ILE A 78 -9.01 1.36 20.26
CA ILE A 78 -9.56 0.03 20.59
C ILE A 78 -8.49 -1.05 20.39
N LEU A 79 -7.79 -1.07 19.27
CA LEU A 79 -6.76 -2.08 18.97
C LEU A 79 -5.58 -2.03 19.96
N CYS A 80 -5.20 -0.83 20.39
CA CYS A 80 -4.14 -0.59 21.37
C CYS A 80 -4.59 -0.81 22.83
N SER A 81 -5.89 -0.85 23.10
CA SER A 81 -6.44 -1.05 24.44
C SER A 81 -5.99 -2.38 25.06
N ASN A 82 -5.77 -2.38 26.38
CA ASN A 82 -5.42 -3.59 27.10
C ASN A 82 -6.52 -4.65 26.99
N LYS A 83 -7.79 -4.23 26.93
CA LYS A 83 -8.95 -5.12 26.73
C LYS A 83 -8.82 -5.91 25.42
N HIS A 84 -8.56 -5.24 24.31
CA HIS A 84 -8.40 -5.89 23.01
C HIS A 84 -7.16 -6.79 22.97
N LYS A 85 -6.02 -6.34 23.53
CA LYS A 85 -4.79 -7.15 23.62
C LYS A 85 -5.01 -8.46 24.38
N THR A 86 -5.68 -8.39 25.54
CA THR A 86 -5.99 -9.56 26.35
C THR A 86 -6.96 -10.50 25.64
N TRP A 87 -8.01 -9.97 25.03
CA TRP A 87 -8.94 -10.75 24.22
C TRP A 87 -8.22 -11.47 23.07
N ARG A 88 -7.39 -10.76 22.30
CA ARG A 88 -6.64 -11.33 21.18
C ARG A 88 -5.72 -12.47 21.63
N LYS A 89 -5.02 -12.31 22.76
CA LYS A 89 -4.19 -13.38 23.33
C LYS A 89 -5.02 -14.63 23.69
N LYS A 90 -6.22 -14.44 24.26
CA LYS A 90 -7.13 -15.56 24.58
C LYS A 90 -7.60 -16.29 23.32
N VAL A 91 -7.97 -15.55 22.27
CA VAL A 91 -8.37 -16.13 20.97
C VAL A 91 -7.24 -16.97 20.39
N PHE A 92 -6.01 -16.44 20.32
CA PHE A 92 -4.88 -17.21 19.78
C PHE A 92 -4.55 -18.45 20.61
N LYS A 93 -4.62 -18.36 21.95
CA LYS A 93 -4.41 -19.53 22.80
C LYS A 93 -5.50 -20.59 22.59
N ARG A 94 -6.78 -20.19 22.49
CA ARG A 94 -7.90 -21.10 22.20
C ARG A 94 -7.68 -21.84 20.89
N ASP A 95 -7.24 -21.11 19.87
CA ASP A 95 -7.05 -21.65 18.52
C ASP A 95 -5.71 -22.38 18.36
N ASN A 96 -4.96 -22.58 19.44
CA ASN A 96 -3.59 -23.12 19.45
C ASN A 96 -2.67 -22.45 18.40
N TYR A 97 -2.85 -21.14 18.20
CA TYR A 97 -2.16 -20.35 17.19
C TYR A 97 -2.33 -20.87 15.75
N ASN A 98 -3.32 -21.74 15.50
CA ASN A 98 -3.61 -22.26 14.18
C ASN A 98 -4.66 -21.41 13.46
N CYS A 99 -4.44 -21.22 12.16
CA CYS A 99 -5.41 -20.56 11.31
C CYS A 99 -6.65 -21.46 11.13
N GLN A 100 -7.81 -20.99 11.61
CA GLN A 100 -9.06 -21.73 11.55
C GLN A 100 -9.55 -21.96 10.11
N GLU A 101 -9.22 -21.05 9.18
CA GLU A 101 -9.54 -21.22 7.76
C GLU A 101 -8.67 -22.29 7.11
N CYS A 102 -7.37 -22.31 7.42
CA CYS A 102 -6.48 -23.36 6.91
C CYS A 102 -6.87 -24.74 7.43
N ILE A 103 -7.35 -24.85 8.67
CA ILE A 103 -7.87 -26.12 9.21
C ILE A 103 -9.05 -26.60 8.36
N LYS A 104 -10.04 -25.74 8.09
CA LYS A 104 -11.21 -26.09 7.26
C LYS A 104 -10.83 -26.51 5.86
N ILE A 105 -9.95 -25.76 5.20
CA ILE A 105 -9.47 -26.09 3.85
C ILE A 105 -8.81 -27.48 3.84
N ASN A 106 -7.98 -27.78 4.85
CA ASN A 106 -7.33 -29.09 4.95
C ASN A 106 -8.33 -30.22 5.22
N GLU A 107 -9.36 -29.98 6.02
CA GLU A 107 -10.43 -30.95 6.26
C GLU A 107 -11.26 -31.22 4.99
N GLU A 108 -11.57 -30.18 4.22
CA GLU A 108 -12.25 -30.30 2.92
C GLU A 108 -11.39 -31.11 1.93
N LEU A 109 -10.09 -30.79 1.82
CA LEU A 109 -9.17 -31.54 0.96
C LEU A 109 -9.03 -33.02 1.35
N LYS A 110 -9.00 -33.35 2.65
CA LYS A 110 -8.94 -34.74 3.11
C LYS A 110 -10.17 -35.54 2.67
N LYS A 111 -11.36 -34.92 2.75
CA LYS A 111 -12.61 -35.52 2.27
C LYS A 111 -12.57 -35.77 0.77
N GLU A 112 -12.08 -34.81 -0.01
CA GLU A 112 -11.93 -34.96 -1.47
C GLU A 112 -10.95 -36.07 -1.84
N LEU A 113 -9.89 -36.26 -1.05
CA LEU A 113 -8.86 -37.28 -1.29
C LEU A 113 -9.22 -38.66 -0.69
N GLY A 114 -10.36 -38.79 0.00
CA GLY A 114 -10.76 -40.04 0.65
C GLY A 114 -9.82 -40.49 1.79
N LEU A 115 -9.11 -39.53 2.39
CA LEU A 115 -8.20 -39.76 3.51
C LEU A 115 -8.94 -39.44 4.83
N GLU A 116 -9.87 -40.31 5.22
CA GLU A 116 -10.53 -40.26 6.53
C GLU A 116 -9.77 -41.07 7.58
#